data_AF-A0AAV0ZPJ7-F1
#
_entry.id   AF-A0AAV0ZPJ7-F1
#
_cell.length_a   1.000
_cell.length_b   1.000
_cell.length_c   1.000
_cell.angle_alpha   90.00
_cell.angle_beta   90.00
_cell.angle_gamma   90.00
#
_symmetry.space_group_name_H-M   'P 1'
#
loop_
_entity.id
_entity.type
_entity.pdbx_description
1 polymer ?
#
loop_
_entity_poly.entity_id
_entity_poly.type
_entity_poly.pdbx_seq_one_letter_code
_entity_poly.pdbx_strand_id
1 'polypeptide(L)'
;MLAFSGCDYGGGEKEQKELSTIRRRWKTLHKSNPDRARRQGRCPLTPEEVGLMLRALGYGSDVHIYVASGVVYGGDETLAPLKALFPNFHSKETITTKKELEPFSSFSSRMAALDFIVCDESDVFVTNNNGNMAKILAGRRRYFGHKPTIRPNAKKLYRLFMNRNNLTWDVFASSIRTFQKGFMGEPKELRPGRGGFHENPSTCICEDSVAKAAKNSGPRKFSNKKANEVDVDDNDNGDDDDNDNDDDDDDQNDLTDKDMFNETMSDYETLNFEDPELEEIISD
;
A
#
# COMPACT_ATOMS: atom_id res chain seq x y z
N MET A 1 5.36 -12.31 -5.24
CA MET A 1 4.99 -10.88 -5.38
C MET A 1 5.72 -10.08 -6.47
N LEU A 2 7.06 -10.09 -6.63
CA LEU A 2 7.71 -9.25 -7.67
C LEU A 2 7.33 -9.58 -9.12
N ALA A 3 7.11 -10.86 -9.45
CA ALA A 3 6.72 -11.24 -10.81
C ALA A 3 5.34 -10.67 -11.21
N PHE A 4 4.42 -10.54 -10.25
CA PHE A 4 3.06 -10.04 -10.45
C PHE A 4 2.98 -8.55 -10.73
N SER A 5 3.98 -7.76 -10.32
CA SER A 5 3.94 -6.32 -10.57
C SER A 5 4.10 -6.00 -12.07
N GLY A 6 4.49 -6.96 -12.89
CA GLY A 6 4.75 -6.73 -14.32
C GLY A 6 5.97 -5.85 -14.57
N CYS A 7 6.84 -5.67 -13.57
CA CYS A 7 7.99 -4.78 -13.61
C CYS A 7 9.31 -5.54 -13.66
N ASP A 8 10.29 -4.96 -14.33
CA ASP A 8 11.66 -5.48 -14.41
C ASP A 8 12.60 -4.55 -13.63
N TYR A 9 13.67 -5.08 -13.04
CA TYR A 9 14.50 -4.38 -12.05
C TYR A 9 15.97 -4.30 -12.45
N GLY A 10 16.25 -4.37 -13.75
CA GLY A 10 17.60 -4.14 -14.30
C GLY A 10 18.49 -5.39 -14.34
N GLY A 11 17.93 -6.59 -14.13
CA GLY A 11 18.63 -7.87 -14.25
C GLY A 11 18.83 -8.36 -15.70
N GLY A 12 18.54 -7.51 -16.69
CA GLY A 12 18.76 -7.76 -18.11
C GLY A 12 17.84 -8.85 -18.70
N GLU A 13 18.25 -9.41 -19.85
CA GLU A 13 17.45 -10.39 -20.59
C GLU A 13 17.15 -11.66 -19.79
N LYS A 14 18.07 -12.05 -18.89
CA LYS A 14 17.89 -13.21 -18.01
C LYS A 14 16.70 -13.01 -17.08
N GLU A 15 16.68 -11.88 -16.37
CA GLU A 15 15.55 -11.52 -15.48
C GLU A 15 14.24 -11.47 -16.28
N GLN A 16 14.24 -10.77 -17.42
CA GLN A 16 13.04 -10.61 -18.23
C GLN A 16 12.47 -11.96 -18.66
N LYS A 17 13.32 -12.91 -19.07
CA LYS A 17 12.89 -14.25 -19.48
C LYS A 17 12.34 -15.07 -18.32
N GLU A 18 13.02 -15.05 -17.18
CA GLU A 18 12.61 -15.79 -15.98
C GLU A 18 11.29 -15.24 -15.41
N LEU A 19 11.19 -13.91 -15.22
CA LEU A 19 9.95 -13.26 -14.77
C LEU A 19 8.82 -13.46 -15.76
N SER A 20 9.07 -13.38 -17.07
CA SER A 20 8.06 -13.69 -18.09
C SER A 20 7.53 -15.12 -17.98
N THR A 21 8.37 -16.07 -17.58
CA THR A 21 7.97 -17.47 -17.41
C THR A 21 7.08 -17.64 -16.18
N ILE A 22 7.38 -16.91 -15.10
CA ILE A 22 6.55 -16.90 -13.89
C ILE A 22 5.20 -16.21 -14.16
N ARG A 23 5.21 -15.06 -14.85
CA ARG A 23 4.01 -14.28 -15.21
C ARG A 23 2.99 -15.08 -16.04
N ARG A 24 3.45 -16.02 -16.90
CA ARG A 24 2.56 -16.89 -17.70
C ARG A 24 1.64 -17.77 -16.87
N ARG A 25 1.94 -17.99 -15.58
CA ARG A 25 1.04 -18.71 -14.67
C ARG A 25 -0.25 -17.92 -14.39
N TRP A 26 -0.21 -16.60 -14.55
CA TRP A 26 -1.30 -15.67 -14.25
C TRP A 26 -2.00 -15.21 -15.53
N LYS A 27 -3.08 -15.89 -15.89
CA LYS A 27 -3.83 -15.62 -17.14
C LYS A 27 -4.47 -14.24 -17.18
N THR A 28 -4.82 -13.69 -16.02
CA THR A 28 -5.44 -12.37 -15.84
C THR A 28 -4.43 -11.23 -15.71
N LEU A 29 -3.12 -11.53 -15.70
CA LEU A 29 -2.11 -10.49 -15.55
C LEU A 29 -1.96 -9.71 -16.86
N HIS A 30 -2.49 -8.48 -16.86
CA HIS A 30 -2.35 -7.58 -18.01
C HIS A 30 -0.88 -7.32 -18.34
N LYS A 31 -0.54 -7.43 -19.62
CA LYS A 31 0.77 -7.03 -20.14
C LYS A 31 0.88 -5.52 -20.09
N SER A 32 1.43 -4.99 -19.02
CA SER A 32 1.81 -3.58 -18.93
C SER A 32 3.23 -3.37 -19.44
N ASN A 33 3.52 -2.18 -19.97
CA ASN A 33 4.88 -1.75 -20.23
C ASN A 33 5.59 -1.54 -18.87
N PRO A 34 6.65 -2.32 -18.54
CA PRO A 34 7.33 -2.25 -17.25
C PRO A 34 7.81 -0.84 -16.89
N ASP A 35 8.38 -0.12 -17.86
CA ASP A 35 8.89 1.25 -17.65
C ASP A 35 7.76 2.25 -17.41
N ARG A 36 6.60 2.05 -18.05
CA ARG A 36 5.41 2.89 -17.82
C ARG A 36 4.85 2.63 -16.43
N ALA A 37 4.70 1.36 -16.04
CA ALA A 37 4.24 0.98 -14.71
C ALA A 37 5.15 1.55 -13.62
N ARG A 38 6.47 1.49 -13.83
CA ARG A 38 7.47 2.03 -12.92
C ARG A 38 7.35 3.55 -12.77
N ARG A 39 7.23 4.27 -13.88
CA ARG A 39 7.00 5.74 -13.89
C ARG A 39 5.70 6.16 -13.20
N GLN A 40 4.67 5.34 -13.27
CA GLN A 40 3.38 5.59 -12.60
C GLN A 40 3.39 5.19 -11.12
N GLY A 41 4.49 4.62 -10.60
CA GLY A 41 4.57 4.16 -9.22
C GLY A 41 3.82 2.85 -8.95
N ARG A 42 3.44 2.11 -10.00
CA ARG A 42 2.77 0.79 -9.89
C ARG A 42 3.74 -0.34 -9.55
N CYS A 43 5.04 -0.11 -9.74
CA CYS A 43 6.07 -1.08 -9.39
C CYS A 43 6.55 -0.91 -7.95
N PRO A 44 6.65 -2.00 -7.19
CA PRO A 44 7.38 -2.04 -5.92
C PRO A 44 8.79 -1.43 -6.04
N LEU A 45 9.32 -0.96 -4.92
CA LEU A 45 10.73 -0.56 -4.82
C LEU A 45 11.64 -1.79 -4.74
N THR A 46 12.88 -1.65 -5.22
CA THR A 46 13.92 -2.66 -4.98
C THR A 46 14.36 -2.65 -3.51
N PRO A 47 14.97 -3.73 -2.99
CA PRO A 47 15.50 -3.72 -1.62
C PRO A 47 16.50 -2.60 -1.36
N GLU A 48 17.32 -2.23 -2.35
CA GLU A 48 18.21 -1.07 -2.23
C GLU A 48 17.43 0.24 -2.08
N GLU A 49 16.42 0.47 -2.93
CA GLU A 49 15.59 1.67 -2.88
C GLU A 49 14.80 1.78 -1.57
N VAL A 50 14.25 0.67 -1.07
CA VAL A 50 13.61 0.60 0.25
C VAL A 50 14.62 1.01 1.33
N GLY A 51 15.81 0.41 1.32
CA GLY A 51 16.84 0.71 2.30
C GLY A 51 17.25 2.19 2.28
N LEU A 52 17.48 2.76 1.09
CA LEU A 52 17.83 4.17 0.92
C LEU A 52 16.72 5.11 1.40
N MET A 53 15.45 4.78 1.12
CA MET A 53 14.31 5.55 1.61
C MET A 53 14.30 5.56 3.15
N LEU A 54 14.46 4.40 3.79
CA LEU A 54 14.47 4.31 5.26
C LEU A 54 15.64 5.10 5.87
N ARG A 55 16.83 5.00 5.29
CA ARG A 55 18.00 5.79 5.72
C ARG A 55 17.74 7.30 5.60
N ALA A 56 17.11 7.72 4.51
CA ALA A 56 16.75 9.12 4.27
C ALA A 56 15.64 9.63 5.21
N LEU A 57 14.73 8.76 5.64
CA LEU A 57 13.72 9.06 6.66
C LEU A 57 14.31 9.16 8.09
N GLY A 58 15.57 8.75 8.27
CA GLY A 58 16.30 8.88 9.53
C GLY A 58 16.47 7.58 10.32
N TYR A 59 16.09 6.42 9.77
CA TYR A 59 16.30 5.14 10.44
C TYR A 59 17.80 4.77 10.49
N GLY A 60 18.28 4.52 11.71
CA GLY A 60 19.65 4.08 11.99
C GLY A 60 19.92 2.65 11.50
N SER A 61 21.18 2.26 11.37
CA SER A 61 21.57 0.92 10.91
C SER A 61 21.35 -0.14 11.99
N ASP A 62 21.22 0.30 13.24
CA ASP A 62 20.90 -0.49 14.43
C ASP A 62 19.43 -0.95 14.46
N VAL A 63 18.56 -0.35 13.65
CA VAL A 63 17.15 -0.75 13.54
C VAL A 63 17.04 -2.20 13.07
N HIS A 64 16.16 -2.95 13.74
CA HIS A 64 15.81 -4.30 13.34
C HIS A 64 14.80 -4.27 12.18
N ILE A 65 15.14 -4.90 11.06
CA ILE A 65 14.24 -5.05 9.92
C ILE A 65 13.77 -6.50 9.85
N TYR A 66 12.46 -6.68 9.91
CA TYR A 66 11.80 -7.94 9.58
C TYR A 66 11.23 -7.86 8.16
N VAL A 67 11.60 -8.79 7.28
CA VAL A 67 11.06 -8.86 5.92
C VAL A 67 9.96 -9.93 5.84
N ALA A 68 8.72 -9.45 5.83
CA ALA A 68 7.54 -10.24 5.50
C ALA A 68 7.46 -10.43 3.97
N SER A 69 7.98 -11.54 3.46
CA SER A 69 7.91 -11.89 2.05
C SER A 69 7.85 -13.39 1.85
N GLY A 70 7.22 -13.81 0.75
CA GLY A 70 7.50 -15.10 0.13
C GLY A 70 8.90 -15.15 -0.49
N VAL A 71 9.16 -16.15 -1.33
CA VAL A 71 10.45 -16.30 -2.02
C VAL A 71 10.78 -15.05 -2.85
N VAL A 72 11.91 -14.40 -2.50
CA VAL A 72 12.41 -13.21 -3.21
C VAL A 72 13.19 -13.65 -4.44
N TYR A 73 12.89 -13.05 -5.59
CA TYR A 73 13.64 -13.31 -6.84
C TYR A 73 15.11 -12.90 -6.66
N GLY A 74 16.04 -13.78 -7.03
CA GLY A 74 17.49 -13.62 -6.77
C GLY A 74 17.90 -13.82 -5.30
N GLY A 75 16.95 -14.12 -4.40
CA GLY A 75 17.22 -14.51 -3.02
C GLY A 75 18.10 -13.52 -2.26
N ASP A 76 19.16 -14.05 -1.64
CA ASP A 76 20.07 -13.27 -0.81
C ASP A 76 20.86 -12.22 -1.59
N GLU A 77 21.16 -12.43 -2.88
CA GLU A 77 21.87 -11.44 -3.70
C GLU A 77 21.05 -10.16 -3.85
N THR A 78 19.75 -10.31 -4.13
CA THR A 78 18.81 -9.19 -4.26
C THR A 78 18.59 -8.46 -2.94
N LEU A 79 18.67 -9.18 -1.81
CA LEU A 79 18.51 -8.60 -0.47
C LEU A 79 19.81 -8.00 0.10
N ALA A 80 20.96 -8.29 -0.49
CA ALA A 80 22.27 -7.87 0.02
C ALA A 80 22.39 -6.35 0.23
N PRO A 81 21.90 -5.47 -0.67
CA PRO A 81 21.96 -4.02 -0.44
C PRO A 81 21.18 -3.57 0.80
N LEU A 82 20.01 -4.19 1.05
CA LEU A 82 19.20 -3.88 2.23
C LEU A 82 19.88 -4.35 3.52
N LYS A 83 20.44 -5.56 3.50
CA LYS A 83 21.23 -6.13 4.62
C LYS A 83 22.47 -5.30 4.94
N ALA A 84 23.12 -4.72 3.92
CA ALA A 84 24.27 -3.85 4.09
C ALA A 84 23.91 -2.53 4.81
N LEU A 85 22.71 -1.99 4.57
CA LEU A 85 22.22 -0.78 5.23
C LEU A 85 21.66 -1.06 6.64
N PHE A 86 21.10 -2.25 6.85
CA PHE A 86 20.48 -2.69 8.11
C PHE A 86 20.93 -4.11 8.46
N PRO A 87 22.04 -4.26 9.21
CA PRO A 87 22.60 -5.56 9.54
C PRO A 87 21.71 -6.43 10.44
N ASN A 88 20.84 -5.81 11.24
CA ASN A 88 19.85 -6.50 12.08
C ASN A 88 18.64 -6.94 11.24
N PHE A 89 18.91 -7.85 10.29
CA PHE A 89 17.94 -8.31 9.31
C PHE A 89 17.35 -9.67 9.70
N HIS A 90 16.02 -9.76 9.69
CA HIS A 90 15.25 -10.91 10.13
C HIS A 90 14.18 -11.30 9.10
N SER A 91 13.88 -12.59 9.04
CA SER A 91 12.70 -13.19 8.41
C SER A 91 12.15 -14.29 9.31
N LYS A 92 10.94 -14.80 9.02
CA LYS A 92 10.37 -15.93 9.77
C LYS A 92 11.34 -17.10 9.91
N GLU A 93 12.10 -17.42 8.87
CA GLU A 93 13.08 -18.51 8.87
C GLU A 93 14.30 -18.25 9.77
N THR A 94 14.62 -16.99 10.07
CA THR A 94 15.75 -16.63 10.93
C THR A 94 15.37 -16.54 12.40
N ILE A 95 14.12 -16.20 12.71
CA ILE A 95 13.63 -16.01 14.09
C ILE A 95 12.93 -17.24 14.66
N THR A 96 12.75 -18.28 13.85
CA THR A 96 12.12 -19.54 14.26
C THR A 96 12.99 -20.73 13.86
N THR A 97 12.78 -21.85 14.53
CA THR A 97 13.40 -23.13 14.16
C THR A 97 12.59 -23.82 13.06
N LYS A 98 13.25 -24.69 12.30
CA LYS A 98 12.56 -25.53 11.29
C LYS A 98 11.41 -26.36 11.87
N LYS A 99 11.52 -26.78 13.13
CA LYS A 99 10.48 -27.56 13.83
C LYS A 99 9.26 -26.71 14.16
N GLU A 100 9.45 -25.43 14.50
CA GLU A 100 8.35 -24.50 14.76
C GLU A 100 7.62 -24.12 13.47
N LEU A 101 8.33 -24.06 12.33
CA LEU A 101 7.72 -23.75 11.03
C LEU A 101 7.05 -24.94 10.35
N GLU A 102 7.47 -26.17 10.64
CA GLU A 102 6.98 -27.39 9.99
C GLU A 102 5.43 -27.44 9.89
N PRO A 103 4.66 -27.16 10.97
CA PRO A 103 3.19 -27.27 10.93
C PRO A 103 2.50 -26.28 9.98
N PHE A 104 3.20 -25.21 9.60
CA PHE A 104 2.69 -24.16 8.72
C PHE A 104 3.23 -24.27 7.30
N SER A 105 4.38 -24.91 7.11
CA SER A 105 5.17 -24.92 5.86
C SER A 105 4.43 -25.45 4.63
N SER A 106 3.43 -26.31 4.80
CA SER A 106 2.60 -26.84 3.71
C SER A 106 1.50 -25.89 3.25
N PHE A 107 1.24 -24.81 3.99
CA PHE A 107 0.17 -23.86 3.71
C PHE A 107 0.74 -22.43 3.63
N SER A 108 0.81 -21.88 2.43
CA SER A 108 1.26 -20.51 2.16
C SER A 108 0.50 -19.47 2.98
N SER A 109 -0.82 -19.60 3.08
CA SER A 109 -1.68 -18.72 3.88
C SER A 109 -1.31 -18.73 5.37
N ARG A 110 -0.94 -19.88 5.93
CA ARG A 110 -0.49 -19.99 7.33
C ARG A 110 0.90 -19.40 7.53
N MET A 111 1.79 -19.58 6.57
CA MET A 111 3.10 -18.90 6.57
C MET A 111 2.95 -17.38 6.50
N ALA A 112 2.03 -16.88 5.68
CA ALA A 112 1.70 -15.45 5.60
C ALA A 112 1.05 -14.92 6.89
N ALA A 113 0.27 -15.74 7.60
CA ALA A 113 -0.30 -15.36 8.90
C ALA A 113 0.79 -15.13 9.97
N LEU A 114 1.91 -15.88 9.93
CA LEU A 114 3.05 -15.59 10.80
C LEU A 114 3.67 -14.22 10.50
N ASP A 115 3.87 -13.93 9.21
CA ASP A 115 4.34 -12.62 8.76
C ASP A 115 3.37 -11.50 9.19
N PHE A 116 2.06 -11.74 9.11
CA PHE A 116 1.03 -10.79 9.54
C PHE A 116 1.16 -10.41 11.01
N ILE A 117 1.35 -11.39 11.89
CA ILE A 117 1.47 -11.15 13.34
C ILE A 117 2.69 -10.27 13.63
N VAL A 118 3.84 -10.55 13.02
CA VAL A 118 5.05 -9.75 13.24
C VAL A 118 4.87 -8.32 12.71
N CYS A 119 4.23 -8.15 11.54
CA CYS A 119 3.94 -6.83 10.98
C CYS A 119 2.90 -6.03 11.77
N ASP A 120 1.92 -6.68 12.40
CA ASP A 120 0.94 -6.01 13.27
C ASP A 120 1.61 -5.54 14.58
N GLU A 121 2.52 -6.35 15.12
CA GLU A 121 3.19 -6.04 16.37
C GLU A 121 4.38 -5.08 16.24
N SER A 122 4.95 -4.91 15.05
CA SER A 122 6.09 -4.01 14.83
C SER A 122 5.80 -2.53 15.13
N ASP A 123 6.82 -1.77 15.52
CA ASP A 123 6.70 -0.33 15.79
C ASP A 123 6.26 0.44 14.53
N VAL A 124 6.88 0.11 13.39
CA VAL A 124 6.58 0.70 12.09
C VAL A 124 6.42 -0.44 11.07
N PHE A 125 5.42 -0.31 10.21
CA PHE A 125 5.21 -1.21 9.09
C PHE A 125 5.44 -0.45 7.78
N VAL A 126 6.10 -1.07 6.80
CA VAL A 126 6.41 -0.44 5.51
C VAL A 126 5.92 -1.35 4.40
N THR A 127 5.02 -0.85 3.57
CA THR A 127 4.44 -1.63 2.48
C THR A 127 5.31 -1.48 1.23
N ASN A 128 5.85 -2.55 0.65
CA ASN A 128 6.51 -2.44 -0.67
C ASN A 128 5.53 -2.63 -1.84
N ASN A 129 4.42 -3.32 -1.59
CA ASN A 129 3.32 -3.53 -2.51
C ASN A 129 2.00 -3.25 -1.78
N ASN A 130 1.02 -2.67 -2.45
CA ASN A 130 -0.29 -2.37 -1.86
C ASN A 130 -1.30 -3.52 -2.04
N GLY A 131 -0.88 -4.73 -1.63
CA GLY A 131 -1.71 -5.94 -1.70
C GLY A 131 -2.71 -6.05 -0.55
N ASN A 132 -3.47 -7.15 -0.50
CA ASN A 132 -4.51 -7.39 0.51
C ASN A 132 -3.97 -7.37 1.94
N MET A 133 -2.83 -8.02 2.18
CA MET A 133 -2.16 -8.03 3.48
C MET A 133 -1.80 -6.61 3.94
N ALA A 134 -1.25 -5.78 3.02
CA ALA A 134 -0.88 -4.41 3.32
C ALA A 134 -2.10 -3.57 3.72
N LYS A 135 -3.21 -3.70 2.99
CA LYS A 135 -4.48 -3.03 3.28
C LYS A 135 -5.01 -3.40 4.66
N ILE A 136 -5.12 -4.70 4.97
CA ILE A 136 -5.65 -5.17 6.26
C ILE A 136 -4.77 -4.71 7.42
N LEU A 137 -3.43 -4.80 7.28
CA LEU A 137 -2.50 -4.31 8.30
C LEU A 137 -2.62 -2.81 8.50
N ALA A 138 -2.72 -2.02 7.42
CA ALA A 138 -2.88 -0.58 7.52
C ALA A 138 -4.14 -0.19 8.31
N GLY A 139 -5.29 -0.82 8.03
CA GLY A 139 -6.52 -0.53 8.76
C GLY A 139 -6.49 -1.02 10.20
N ARG A 140 -5.95 -2.21 10.44
CA ARG A 140 -5.80 -2.78 11.79
C ARG A 140 -4.89 -1.90 12.66
N ARG A 141 -3.71 -1.54 12.15
CA ARG A 141 -2.74 -0.65 12.82
C ARG A 141 -3.28 0.77 12.98
N ARG A 142 -4.21 1.23 12.15
CA ARG A 142 -4.90 2.52 12.29
C ARG A 142 -5.96 2.48 13.43
N TYR A 143 -6.65 1.36 13.60
CA TYR A 143 -7.80 1.22 14.49
C TYR A 143 -7.43 0.74 15.91
N PHE A 144 -6.63 -0.33 16.03
CA PHE A 144 -6.33 -0.99 17.30
C PHE A 144 -5.09 -0.43 17.99
N GLY A 145 -5.11 0.88 18.27
CA GLY A 145 -3.96 1.59 18.83
C GLY A 145 -2.98 1.96 17.73
N HIS A 146 -3.11 3.19 17.25
CA HIS A 146 -2.39 3.71 16.09
C HIS A 146 -0.90 3.32 16.10
N LYS A 147 -0.47 2.58 15.07
CA LYS A 147 0.94 2.35 14.74
C LYS A 147 1.24 2.80 13.30
N PRO A 148 2.35 3.51 13.03
CA PRO A 148 2.66 4.01 11.70
C PRO A 148 2.74 2.90 10.65
N THR A 149 2.17 3.17 9.47
CA THR A 149 2.26 2.35 8.26
C THR A 149 2.74 3.22 7.10
N ILE A 150 4.00 3.09 6.73
CA ILE A 150 4.64 3.88 5.67
C ILE A 150 4.35 3.23 4.32
N ARG A 151 3.80 4.01 3.39
CA ARG A 151 3.53 3.57 2.00
C ARG A 151 4.43 4.37 1.05
N PRO A 152 5.44 3.80 0.39
CA PRO A 152 6.33 4.56 -0.48
C PRO A 152 5.56 5.35 -1.54
N ASN A 153 5.85 6.65 -1.68
CA ASN A 153 5.32 7.45 -2.78
C ASN A 153 6.06 7.12 -4.09
N ALA A 154 5.90 5.90 -4.58
CA ALA A 154 6.71 5.33 -5.66
C ALA A 154 6.72 6.19 -6.93
N LYS A 155 5.62 6.87 -7.24
CA LYS A 155 5.48 7.80 -8.39
C LYS A 155 6.46 8.97 -8.29
N LYS A 156 6.56 9.64 -7.12
CA LYS A 156 7.50 10.75 -6.91
C LYS A 156 8.93 10.24 -6.67
N LEU A 157 9.08 9.15 -5.93
CA LEU A 157 10.37 8.57 -5.55
C LEU A 157 11.15 8.00 -6.76
N TYR A 158 10.48 7.42 -7.74
CA TYR A 158 11.12 6.82 -8.92
C TYR A 158 12.13 7.76 -9.60
N ARG A 159 11.73 9.01 -9.85
CA ARG A 159 12.60 10.01 -10.51
C ARG A 159 13.82 10.34 -9.66
N LEU A 160 13.67 10.33 -8.34
CA LEU A 160 14.76 10.62 -7.41
C LEU A 160 15.78 9.48 -7.38
N PHE A 161 15.32 8.22 -7.40
CA PHE A 161 16.21 7.06 -7.47
C PHE A 161 17.01 7.02 -8.78
N MET A 162 16.38 7.31 -9.92
CA MET A 162 17.08 7.38 -11.21
C MET A 162 18.17 8.45 -11.25
N ASN A 163 17.95 9.59 -10.58
CA ASN A 163 18.91 10.69 -10.52
C ASN A 163 19.85 10.65 -9.32
N ARG A 164 19.86 9.56 -8.54
CA ARG A 164 20.61 9.45 -7.28
C ARG A 164 22.09 9.77 -7.43
N ASN A 165 22.74 9.29 -8.49
CA ASN A 165 24.18 9.49 -8.71
C ASN A 165 24.56 10.95 -8.98
N ASN A 166 23.58 11.81 -9.29
CA ASN A 166 23.78 13.23 -9.57
C ASN A 166 23.46 14.12 -8.35
N LEU A 167 23.09 13.53 -7.20
CA LEU A 167 22.65 14.25 -6.01
C LEU A 167 23.58 13.97 -4.83
N THR A 168 23.80 14.98 -3.99
CA THR A 168 24.41 14.75 -2.68
C THR A 168 23.42 14.06 -1.75
N TRP A 169 23.94 13.36 -0.74
CA TRP A 169 23.10 12.63 0.23
C TRP A 169 22.08 13.55 0.92
N ASP A 170 22.47 14.76 1.33
CA ASP A 170 21.60 15.68 2.05
C ASP A 170 20.42 16.15 1.18
N VAL A 171 20.68 16.44 -0.09
CA VAL A 171 19.64 16.84 -1.06
C VAL A 171 18.72 15.66 -1.36
N PHE A 172 19.28 14.47 -1.58
CA PHE A 172 18.51 13.24 -1.75
C PHE A 172 17.60 12.98 -0.55
N ALA A 173 18.14 12.98 0.68
CA ALA A 173 17.40 12.68 1.90
C ALA A 173 16.33 13.73 2.22
N SER A 174 16.63 15.01 1.98
CA SER A 174 15.63 16.09 2.09
C SER A 174 14.47 15.90 1.09
N SER A 175 14.79 15.49 -0.14
CA SER A 175 13.80 15.25 -1.19
C SER A 175 12.91 14.04 -0.88
N ILE A 176 13.48 12.92 -0.40
CA ILE A 176 12.73 11.76 0.09
C ILE A 176 11.73 12.21 1.17
N ARG A 177 12.21 12.91 2.21
CA ARG A 177 11.34 13.38 3.31
C ARG A 177 10.22 14.27 2.82
N THR A 178 10.47 15.09 1.81
CA THR A 178 9.45 15.96 1.19
C THR A 178 8.41 15.16 0.42
N PHE A 179 8.84 14.22 -0.43
CA PHE A 179 7.93 13.40 -1.24
C PHE A 179 7.13 12.37 -0.43
N GLN A 180 7.63 11.99 0.74
CA GLN A 180 6.99 11.04 1.63
C GLN A 180 5.99 11.67 2.61
N LYS A 181 5.85 13.01 2.64
CA LYS A 181 4.79 13.68 3.41
C LYS A 181 3.42 13.20 2.94
N GLY A 182 2.54 12.86 3.89
CA GLY A 182 1.21 12.29 3.59
C GLY A 182 1.24 10.80 3.23
N PHE A 183 2.37 10.13 3.43
CA PHE A 183 2.55 8.69 3.19
C PHE A 183 3.30 8.00 4.35
N MET A 184 3.28 8.63 5.53
CA MET A 184 3.96 8.15 6.74
C MET A 184 3.03 7.32 7.65
N GLY A 185 1.76 7.19 7.28
CA GLY A 185 0.74 6.48 8.04
C GLY A 185 0.11 7.34 9.12
N GLU A 186 -0.09 8.63 8.89
CA GLU A 186 -0.67 9.52 9.91
C GLU A 186 -2.13 9.14 10.25
N PRO A 187 -2.62 9.39 11.49
CA PRO A 187 -3.95 8.95 11.92
C PRO A 187 -5.10 9.42 11.03
N LYS A 188 -4.93 10.59 10.39
CA LYS A 188 -5.91 11.24 9.52
C LYS A 188 -5.36 11.50 8.11
N GLU A 189 -4.40 10.68 7.67
CA GLU A 189 -3.77 10.80 6.34
C GLU A 189 -4.79 10.77 5.20
N LEU A 190 -5.81 9.91 5.30
CA LEU A 190 -6.86 9.79 4.29
C LEU A 190 -8.17 10.41 4.76
N ARG A 191 -8.87 11.06 3.83
CA ARG A 191 -10.21 11.62 4.08
C ARG A 191 -11.20 10.47 4.35
N PRO A 192 -12.08 10.59 5.35
CA PRO A 192 -13.12 9.60 5.60
C PRO A 192 -13.94 9.31 4.32
N GLY A 193 -14.17 8.03 4.03
CA GLY A 193 -14.91 7.58 2.84
C GLY A 193 -14.06 7.35 1.58
N ARG A 194 -12.75 7.65 1.61
CA ARG A 194 -11.83 7.30 0.52
C ARG A 194 -11.05 6.02 0.87
N GLY A 195 -11.06 5.05 -0.05
CA GLY A 195 -10.40 3.76 0.10
C GLY A 195 -11.29 2.68 0.72
N GLY A 196 -10.82 1.42 0.68
CA GLY A 196 -11.57 0.29 1.22
C GLY A 196 -11.65 0.31 2.75
N PHE A 197 -12.76 -0.17 3.30
CA PHE A 197 -12.99 -0.24 4.76
C PHE A 197 -11.84 -0.95 5.51
N HIS A 198 -11.26 -2.00 4.91
CA HIS A 198 -10.17 -2.76 5.54
C HIS A 198 -8.86 -1.99 5.64
N GLU A 199 -8.62 -1.00 4.79
CA GLU A 199 -7.42 -0.14 4.83
C GLU A 199 -7.67 1.12 5.65
N ASN A 200 -8.88 1.67 5.54
CA ASN A 200 -9.28 2.91 6.18
C ASN A 200 -10.62 2.72 6.90
N PRO A 201 -10.63 1.97 8.01
CA PRO A 201 -11.83 1.83 8.82
C PRO A 201 -12.26 3.23 9.28
N SER A 202 -13.56 3.48 9.27
CA SER A 202 -14.11 4.77 9.68
C SER A 202 -13.57 5.13 11.06
N THR A 203 -13.01 6.34 11.15
CA THR A 203 -12.28 6.77 12.33
C THR A 203 -13.26 6.97 13.50
N CYS A 204 -13.42 5.96 14.35
CA CYS A 204 -13.71 6.18 15.76
C CYS A 204 -12.43 6.16 16.60
N ILE A 205 -11.28 6.49 15.99
CA ILE A 205 -10.06 6.94 16.69
C ILE A 205 -10.52 8.07 17.60
N CYS A 206 -10.69 7.74 18.89
CA CYS A 206 -11.42 8.48 19.91
C CYS A 206 -11.78 9.89 19.46
N GLU A 207 -13.02 10.08 19.01
CA GLU A 207 -13.51 11.44 18.79
C GLU A 207 -13.30 12.19 20.10
N ASP A 208 -12.41 13.17 20.08
CA ASP A 208 -12.23 14.05 21.21
C ASP A 208 -13.57 14.76 21.41
N SER A 209 -14.33 14.29 22.39
CA SER A 209 -15.70 14.73 22.66
C SER A 209 -15.72 16.23 22.96
N VAL A 210 -14.60 16.76 23.45
CA VAL A 210 -14.34 18.19 23.66
C VAL A 210 -14.24 18.94 22.33
N ALA A 211 -13.49 18.43 21.36
CA ALA A 211 -13.37 19.04 20.03
C ALA A 211 -14.69 18.98 19.23
N LYS A 212 -15.48 17.91 19.42
CA LYS A 212 -16.80 17.75 18.79
C LYS A 212 -17.85 18.68 19.42
N ALA A 213 -17.80 18.89 20.74
CA ALA A 213 -18.65 19.87 21.43
C ALA A 213 -18.33 21.31 21.00
N ALA A 214 -17.04 21.65 20.82
CA ALA A 214 -16.63 22.98 20.35
C ALA A 214 -17.17 23.29 18.95
N LYS A 215 -17.13 22.33 18.01
CA LYS A 215 -17.69 22.50 16.65
C LYS A 215 -19.21 22.68 16.62
N ASN A 216 -19.93 22.04 17.55
CA ASN A 216 -21.38 22.14 17.65
C ASN A 216 -21.87 23.40 18.39
N SER A 217 -20.96 24.18 18.98
CA SER A 217 -21.27 25.41 19.72
C SER A 217 -21.14 26.71 18.89
N GLY A 218 -20.80 26.60 17.61
CA GLY A 218 -20.83 27.75 16.69
C GLY A 218 -22.25 28.29 16.51
N PRO A 219 -22.43 29.62 16.39
CA PRO A 219 -23.77 30.21 16.29
C PRO A 219 -24.48 29.71 15.04
N ARG A 220 -25.60 29.00 15.23
CA ARG A 220 -26.55 28.67 14.16
C ARG A 220 -27.07 29.97 13.55
N LYS A 221 -26.46 30.45 12.47
CA LYS A 221 -27.04 31.51 11.64
C LYS A 221 -28.26 30.92 10.94
N PHE A 222 -29.43 31.16 11.52
CA PHE A 222 -30.68 31.15 10.76
C PHE A 222 -30.64 32.34 9.81
N SER A 223 -30.50 32.10 8.51
CA SER A 223 -30.79 33.10 7.49
C SER A 223 -31.65 32.49 6.39
N ASN A 224 -32.89 32.97 6.34
CA ASN A 224 -33.89 32.70 5.33
C ASN A 224 -33.37 32.93 3.91
N LYS A 225 -33.76 32.04 2.99
CA LYS A 225 -33.62 32.21 1.55
C LYS A 225 -34.35 33.47 1.06
N LYS A 226 -33.70 34.25 0.19
CA LYS A 226 -34.32 34.92 -0.97
C LYS A 226 -33.28 35.12 -2.07
N ALA A 227 -33.68 34.78 -3.30
CA ALA A 227 -32.90 34.85 -4.53
C ALA A 227 -32.82 36.28 -5.11
N ASN A 228 -31.71 36.60 -5.79
CA ASN A 228 -31.66 37.11 -7.17
C ASN A 228 -30.21 37.40 -7.64
N GLU A 229 -29.98 37.17 -8.95
CA GLU A 229 -28.77 37.27 -9.79
C GLU A 229 -28.06 38.64 -9.87
N VAL A 230 -26.74 38.64 -10.13
CA VAL A 230 -26.03 38.98 -11.42
C VAL A 230 -24.51 39.21 -11.16
N ASP A 231 -23.71 38.76 -12.13
CA ASP A 231 -22.24 38.68 -12.33
C ASP A 231 -21.29 39.82 -11.90
N VAL A 232 -20.00 39.48 -11.67
CA VAL A 232 -18.81 39.85 -12.51
C VAL A 232 -17.52 39.22 -11.92
N ASP A 233 -16.70 38.67 -12.83
CA ASP A 233 -15.33 38.11 -12.73
C ASP A 233 -14.30 38.94 -11.95
N ASP A 234 -13.37 38.25 -11.26
CA ASP A 234 -11.94 38.26 -11.63
C ASP A 234 -11.12 37.18 -10.88
N ASN A 235 -10.27 36.51 -11.66
CA ASN A 235 -9.36 35.41 -11.32
C ASN A 235 -8.21 35.80 -10.38
N ASP A 236 -7.69 34.87 -9.55
CA ASP A 236 -6.47 34.12 -9.86
C ASP A 236 -6.18 33.00 -8.83
N ASN A 237 -5.54 31.94 -9.34
CA ASN A 237 -5.48 30.56 -8.91
C ASN A 237 -4.33 30.21 -7.95
N GLY A 238 -4.42 29.01 -7.34
CA GLY A 238 -3.23 28.25 -6.97
C GLY A 238 -3.38 27.05 -6.04
N ASP A 239 -4.50 26.29 -6.07
CA ASP A 239 -4.58 25.01 -5.36
C ASP A 239 -4.49 23.85 -6.36
N ASP A 240 -3.33 23.17 -6.37
CA ASP A 240 -3.09 21.94 -7.12
C ASP A 240 -3.82 20.77 -6.43
N ASP A 241 -5.06 20.51 -6.86
CA ASP A 241 -5.79 19.28 -6.57
C ASP A 241 -5.23 18.12 -7.44
N ASP A 242 -4.30 17.35 -6.87
CA ASP A 242 -3.85 16.07 -7.45
C ASP A 242 -5.00 15.03 -7.32
N ASN A 243 -5.82 14.95 -8.37
CA ASN A 243 -6.79 13.89 -8.64
C ASN A 243 -6.08 12.54 -8.82
N ASP A 244 -5.94 11.77 -7.74
CA ASP A 244 -5.63 10.34 -7.83
C ASP A 244 -6.93 9.53 -8.01
N ASN A 245 -7.41 9.46 -9.25
CA ASN A 245 -8.35 8.46 -9.76
C ASN A 245 -7.87 8.09 -11.18
N ASP A 246 -7.17 6.96 -11.32
CA ASP A 246 -6.98 6.29 -12.62
C ASP A 246 -7.58 4.88 -12.48
N ASP A 247 -8.90 4.80 -12.33
CA ASP A 247 -9.68 3.64 -12.74
C ASP A 247 -10.23 3.96 -14.14
N ASP A 248 -9.36 3.88 -15.16
CA ASP A 248 -9.78 3.88 -16.56
C ASP A 248 -10.16 2.43 -16.93
N ASP A 249 -11.39 2.04 -16.61
CA ASP A 249 -12.12 0.98 -17.33
C ASP A 249 -13.01 1.67 -18.38
N ASP A 250 -12.43 1.96 -19.53
CA ASP A 250 -13.18 2.27 -20.75
C ASP A 250 -12.95 1.13 -21.75
N ASP A 251 -13.93 0.21 -21.82
CA ASP A 251 -14.25 -0.47 -23.08
C ASP A 251 -15.78 -0.62 -23.15
N GLN A 252 -16.36 0.16 -24.06
CA GLN A 252 -17.76 0.17 -24.43
C GLN A 252 -18.23 -1.21 -24.88
N ASN A 253 -19.35 -1.67 -24.30
CA ASN A 253 -20.42 -2.26 -25.10
C ASN A 253 -21.78 -2.04 -24.41
N ASP A 254 -22.57 -1.24 -25.11
CA ASP A 254 -23.97 -0.89 -24.88
C ASP A 254 -24.87 -2.12 -25.03
N LEU A 255 -25.59 -2.52 -23.98
CA LEU A 255 -26.85 -3.25 -24.08
C LEU A 255 -27.68 -2.96 -22.82
N THR A 256 -28.68 -2.12 -23.03
CA THR A 256 -29.83 -1.83 -22.17
C THR A 256 -30.45 -3.09 -21.58
N ASP A 257 -30.71 -3.11 -20.27
CA ASP A 257 -32.05 -3.47 -19.78
C ASP A 257 -32.31 -3.04 -18.33
N LYS A 258 -33.61 -2.93 -18.09
CA LYS A 258 -34.33 -2.10 -17.12
C LYS A 258 -34.59 -2.79 -15.77
N ASP A 259 -34.80 -1.94 -14.77
CA ASP A 259 -35.76 -2.06 -13.66
C ASP A 259 -35.49 -2.97 -12.43
N MET A 260 -35.40 -2.26 -11.29
CA MET A 260 -36.00 -2.52 -9.96
C MET A 260 -35.53 -3.72 -9.12
N PHE A 261 -35.05 -3.46 -7.89
CA PHE A 261 -35.80 -3.61 -6.63
C PHE A 261 -34.90 -3.37 -5.39
N ASN A 262 -35.38 -2.52 -4.48
CA ASN A 262 -35.00 -2.51 -3.07
C ASN A 262 -35.73 -3.66 -2.36
N GLU A 263 -35.04 -4.45 -1.53
CA GLU A 263 -35.36 -4.67 -0.10
C GLU A 263 -34.60 -5.87 0.51
N THR A 264 -34.43 -5.74 1.83
CA THR A 264 -33.64 -6.48 2.80
C THR A 264 -34.20 -7.88 3.15
N MET A 265 -33.34 -8.91 3.26
CA MET A 265 -33.45 -10.06 4.19
C MET A 265 -32.14 -10.87 4.08
N SER A 266 -31.30 -10.92 5.11
CA SER A 266 -31.27 -12.00 6.12
C SER A 266 -31.46 -13.38 5.51
N ASP A 267 -30.38 -14.15 5.37
CA ASP A 267 -30.33 -15.57 5.73
C ASP A 267 -28.87 -15.99 5.96
N TYR A 268 -28.58 -16.23 7.24
CA TYR A 268 -27.47 -17.05 7.70
C TYR A 268 -27.97 -18.49 7.60
N GLU A 269 -27.44 -19.30 6.68
CA GLU A 269 -27.25 -20.74 6.90
C GLU A 269 -26.36 -21.39 5.81
N THR A 270 -25.27 -21.99 6.31
CA THR A 270 -24.62 -23.21 5.80
C THR A 270 -24.02 -23.20 4.38
N LEU A 271 -22.79 -22.67 4.26
CA LEU A 271 -21.88 -23.06 3.19
C LEU A 271 -20.85 -24.06 3.73
N ASN A 272 -20.87 -25.27 3.15
CA ASN A 272 -19.88 -26.33 3.36
C ASN A 272 -18.47 -25.82 3.03
N PHE A 273 -17.55 -25.94 3.99
CA PHE A 273 -16.13 -25.61 3.83
C PHE A 273 -15.36 -26.77 3.19
N GLU A 274 -15.54 -26.99 1.88
CA GLU A 274 -14.61 -27.79 1.08
C GLU A 274 -14.59 -27.22 -0.35
N ASP A 275 -14.04 -26.02 -0.52
CA ASP A 275 -13.73 -25.48 -1.85
C ASP A 275 -12.22 -25.15 -1.95
N PRO A 276 -11.43 -25.97 -2.65
CA PRO A 276 -9.99 -25.77 -2.82
C PRO A 276 -9.61 -24.47 -3.57
N GLU A 277 -10.55 -23.81 -4.26
CA GLU A 277 -10.26 -22.58 -5.02
C GLU A 277 -10.16 -21.31 -4.15
N LEU A 278 -10.75 -21.32 -2.94
CA LEU A 278 -10.69 -20.18 -2.02
C LEU A 278 -9.36 -20.07 -1.26
N GLU A 279 -8.58 -21.16 -1.17
CA GLU A 279 -7.24 -21.14 -0.56
C GLU A 279 -6.20 -20.43 -1.45
N GLU A 280 -6.43 -20.33 -2.76
CA GLU A 280 -5.48 -19.70 -3.71
C GLU A 280 -5.62 -18.17 -3.78
N ILE A 281 -6.77 -17.61 -3.38
CA ILE A 281 -7.04 -16.16 -3.38
C ILE A 281 -6.49 -15.46 -2.13
N ILE A 282 -6.32 -16.20 -1.03
CA ILE A 282 -5.85 -15.67 0.25
C ILE A 282 -4.33 -15.90 0.45
N SER A 283 -3.69 -16.65 -0.47
CA SER A 283 -2.31 -17.12 -0.37
C SER A 283 -1.21 -16.12 -0.78
N ASP A 284 -1.48 -15.11 -1.63
CA ASP A 284 -0.40 -14.42 -2.38
C ASP A 284 -0.36 -12.89 -2.28
#